data_AF-A0A960E888-F1
#
_entry.id   AF-A0A960E888-F1
#
_cell.length_a   1.000
_cell.length_b   1.000
_cell.length_c   1.000
_cell.angle_alpha   90.00
_cell.angle_beta   90.00
_cell.angle_gamma   90.00
#
_symmetry.space_group_name_H-M   'P 1'
#
loop_
_entity.id
_entity.type
_entity.pdbx_description
1 polymer ?
#
loop_
_entity_poly.entity_id
_entity_poly.type
_entity_poly.pdbx_seq_one_letter_code
_entity_poly.pdbx_strand_id
1 'polypeptide(L)'
;MSEHDEAETSTATPVPRAWWGVGGVALLVVLVLVLVAVTGGDDVASDDAVDTTGAGPVVDATSTTPPTGTSVTTSSTTTLQPTSTSVLTTVPFVTIDIDDVYDDTIDLDEDNPPIAARPIPEEPDDDEPPPSTIAPPPWAASTYITEGGHVSTDVGCVADTSVRTLDRFFAERVGPVLGWDYQHVYPLGGDRYLWLFQDTFIDHSGTVNSLAKSRFVHNAALVQDGKCFRLLHRGTTTKPEPFEIGDGRSSTRETWWWPMGGEIVGDDLFVFWVEMKKDPYDPAPPDGLGWHPVRTWLGAYKADTLERESFTPAPNDGATPIYGYAVSSDETHTYLFGNTFEQNLRREGGFWSGRHSATAMWLARVPRGLVWAPPEYRTADGWSTSPLDAVPVVDRFYVENPMQPRYMDGQWVSATAVNGYWGDEIAIDVAEEPWGPWYTVHYNPLNPRGLDPKMNTYHAHVLPWRDGYGSVLVSVSNNARNMLRDAWYAPYRYRPTFVHFQYTPVPTTTTTTTTTTTVPPTTTRPTTTTTRPPTTTTTTTTTTTTTVPPTTTRPTTTTTSTTVAPTTTSTTTTVAPTTTSSSTSTTTTSPATPGIDG
;
A
#
# COMPACT_ATOMS: atom_id res chain seq x y z
N MET A 1 -4.50 -78.12 -20.59
CA MET A 1 -3.68 -77.72 -21.75
C MET A 1 -3.32 -76.25 -21.58
N SER A 2 -2.08 -75.86 -21.33
CA SER A 2 -0.93 -76.60 -20.79
C SER A 2 0.00 -75.57 -20.13
N GLU A 3 0.74 -75.96 -19.09
CA GLU A 3 1.83 -75.13 -18.53
C GLU A 3 3.04 -75.08 -19.48
N HIS A 4 3.86 -74.01 -19.38
CA HIS A 4 5.34 -74.09 -19.35
C HIS A 4 5.99 -72.71 -19.07
N ASP A 5 6.60 -72.60 -17.89
CA ASP A 5 8.02 -72.32 -17.59
C ASP A 5 8.82 -71.16 -18.25
N GLU A 6 9.26 -70.28 -17.34
CA GLU A 6 10.64 -69.83 -17.03
C GLU A 6 11.66 -69.29 -18.08
N ALA A 7 12.30 -68.19 -17.63
CA ALA A 7 13.72 -67.82 -17.72
C ALA A 7 14.40 -67.46 -19.07
N GLU A 8 15.03 -66.28 -19.10
CA GLU A 8 16.50 -66.23 -18.89
C GLU A 8 17.02 -64.83 -18.52
N THR A 9 18.13 -64.80 -17.78
CA THR A 9 18.82 -63.57 -17.32
C THR A 9 20.05 -63.33 -18.19
N SER A 10 20.29 -62.10 -18.67
CA SER A 10 21.53 -61.77 -19.38
C SER A 10 22.44 -60.87 -18.53
N THR A 11 23.65 -61.34 -18.26
CA THR A 11 24.74 -60.59 -17.61
C THR A 11 25.88 -60.40 -18.60
N ALA A 12 26.50 -59.23 -18.60
CA ALA A 12 27.73 -58.97 -19.35
C ALA A 12 28.74 -58.19 -18.49
N THR A 13 29.92 -58.79 -18.39
CA THR A 13 31.02 -58.65 -17.41
C THR A 13 31.86 -57.36 -17.48
N PRO A 14 32.75 -57.11 -16.48
CA PRO A 14 33.49 -55.85 -16.30
C PRO A 14 34.94 -55.90 -16.82
N VAL A 15 35.63 -54.75 -16.81
CA VAL A 15 37.09 -54.63 -16.99
C VAL A 15 37.69 -53.73 -15.88
N PRO A 16 38.87 -54.04 -15.29
CA PRO A 16 39.28 -53.49 -13.99
C PRO A 16 40.49 -52.55 -14.02
N ARG A 17 40.76 -51.85 -12.89
CA ARG A 17 42.12 -51.70 -12.31
C ARG A 17 42.13 -51.12 -10.88
N ALA A 18 42.67 -51.96 -9.98
CA ALA A 18 43.58 -51.72 -8.86
C ALA A 18 43.70 -50.31 -8.25
N TRP A 19 43.40 -50.07 -6.95
CA TRP A 19 44.08 -50.56 -5.72
C TRP A 19 45.59 -50.26 -5.63
N TRP A 20 45.94 -49.16 -4.96
CA TRP A 20 46.73 -49.02 -3.71
C TRP A 20 46.43 -47.58 -3.19
N GLY A 21 46.37 -47.23 -1.90
CA GLY A 21 46.46 -48.01 -0.67
C GLY A 21 46.83 -47.12 0.52
N VAL A 22 45.94 -47.04 1.52
CA VAL A 22 46.23 -46.75 2.95
C VAL A 22 46.84 -45.38 3.35
N GLY A 23 46.04 -44.58 4.06
CA GLY A 23 46.36 -44.26 5.46
C GLY A 23 46.74 -42.82 5.87
N GLY A 24 46.03 -42.31 6.88
CA GLY A 24 46.69 -41.66 8.03
C GLY A 24 46.71 -40.13 8.11
N VAL A 25 45.70 -39.58 8.80
CA VAL A 25 45.79 -38.50 9.82
C VAL A 25 47.09 -37.67 9.88
N ALA A 26 47.00 -36.37 9.57
CA ALA A 26 47.73 -35.30 10.28
C ALA A 26 47.11 -33.92 9.99
N LEU A 27 46.21 -33.45 10.87
CA LEU A 27 45.76 -32.05 10.87
C LEU A 27 46.75 -31.24 11.72
N LEU A 28 47.64 -30.48 11.09
CA LEU A 28 48.72 -29.77 11.78
C LEU A 28 48.39 -28.28 11.91
N VAL A 29 48.15 -27.87 13.15
CA VAL A 29 47.82 -26.49 13.54
C VAL A 29 49.00 -25.56 13.33
N VAL A 30 48.82 -24.49 12.55
CA VAL A 30 49.78 -23.37 12.50
C VAL A 30 49.34 -22.31 13.51
N LEU A 31 50.14 -22.18 14.56
CA LEU A 31 49.95 -21.22 15.64
C LEU A 31 50.92 -20.05 15.43
N VAL A 32 50.39 -18.84 15.21
CA VAL A 32 51.21 -17.62 15.13
C VAL A 32 51.07 -16.85 16.44
N LEU A 33 52.16 -16.86 17.20
CA LEU A 33 52.34 -16.11 18.43
C LEU A 33 53.14 -14.83 18.11
N VAL A 34 52.63 -13.67 18.51
CA VAL A 34 53.44 -12.44 18.64
C VAL A 34 53.19 -11.87 20.03
N LEU A 35 54.28 -11.65 20.78
CA LEU A 35 54.24 -11.32 22.21
C LEU A 35 55.38 -10.36 22.56
N VAL A 36 55.04 -9.12 22.94
CA VAL A 36 55.84 -8.15 23.72
C VAL A 36 54.79 -7.25 24.42
N ALA A 37 54.52 -7.21 25.73
CA ALA A 37 55.28 -7.27 26.99
C ALA A 37 55.66 -5.89 27.59
N VAL A 38 55.70 -5.83 28.95
CA VAL A 38 56.19 -4.76 29.88
C VAL A 38 55.21 -3.58 30.12
N THR A 39 54.80 -3.12 31.33
CA THR A 39 54.95 -3.55 32.77
C THR A 39 53.93 -2.86 33.71
N GLY A 40 53.54 -3.53 34.83
CA GLY A 40 53.21 -2.92 36.14
C GLY A 40 51.80 -2.35 36.36
N GLY A 41 51.24 -2.31 37.59
CA GLY A 41 51.71 -2.86 38.87
C GLY A 41 50.75 -2.56 40.05
N ASP A 42 50.81 -3.41 41.07
CA ASP A 42 50.56 -3.20 42.52
C ASP A 42 49.24 -2.60 43.08
N ASP A 43 48.61 -3.43 43.94
CA ASP A 43 48.31 -3.17 45.37
C ASP A 43 46.93 -2.70 45.93
N VAL A 44 46.54 -3.48 46.95
CA VAL A 44 45.89 -3.15 48.24
C VAL A 44 44.35 -2.95 48.32
N ALA A 45 43.81 -3.49 49.42
CA ALA A 45 42.41 -3.57 49.79
C ALA A 45 41.91 -2.37 50.64
N SER A 46 40.59 -2.25 50.77
CA SER A 46 39.94 -1.86 52.04
C SER A 46 38.50 -2.35 52.06
N ASP A 47 38.07 -2.81 53.23
CA ASP A 47 36.65 -2.92 53.61
C ASP A 47 35.95 -1.54 53.52
N ASP A 48 34.62 -1.55 53.34
CA ASP A 48 33.76 -1.19 54.48
C ASP A 48 32.34 -1.75 54.32
N ALA A 49 31.73 -2.12 55.44
CA ALA A 49 30.41 -2.75 55.50
C ALA A 49 29.38 -1.83 56.18
N VAL A 50 28.13 -1.86 55.69
CA VAL A 50 26.97 -1.54 56.53
C VAL A 50 25.89 -2.60 56.33
N ASP A 51 25.62 -3.33 57.42
CA ASP A 51 24.51 -4.24 57.61
C ASP A 51 23.27 -3.46 58.09
N THR A 52 22.10 -3.74 57.49
CA THR A 52 20.83 -3.72 58.23
C THR A 52 19.91 -4.86 57.77
N THR A 53 20.00 -5.97 58.49
CA THR A 53 19.00 -7.05 58.60
C THR A 53 17.53 -6.57 58.66
N GLY A 54 16.63 -7.39 58.08
CA GLY A 54 15.18 -7.19 58.14
C GLY A 54 14.42 -8.46 57.74
N ALA A 55 13.98 -9.23 58.73
CA ALA A 55 13.42 -10.58 58.62
C ALA A 55 12.24 -10.77 57.65
N GLY A 56 12.09 -12.00 57.13
CA GLY A 56 10.87 -12.48 56.44
C GLY A 56 9.72 -12.81 57.42
N PRO A 57 8.72 -13.65 57.06
CA PRO A 57 8.88 -14.86 56.24
C PRO A 57 7.87 -15.05 55.09
N VAL A 58 8.14 -16.07 54.28
CA VAL A 58 7.23 -16.72 53.34
C VAL A 58 6.08 -17.40 54.11
N VAL A 59 4.83 -17.27 53.63
CA VAL A 59 3.76 -18.23 53.95
C VAL A 59 2.97 -18.60 52.69
N ASP A 60 2.74 -19.91 52.62
CA ASP A 60 2.09 -20.75 51.63
C ASP A 60 0.78 -20.28 50.97
N ALA A 61 0.47 -20.90 49.83
CA ALA A 61 -0.80 -20.76 49.14
C ALA A 61 -1.80 -21.84 49.59
N THR A 62 -3.03 -21.47 49.94
CA THR A 62 -4.16 -22.42 49.86
C THR A 62 -5.51 -21.74 49.73
N SER A 63 -6.27 -22.21 48.73
CA SER A 63 -7.72 -22.28 48.63
C SER A 63 -8.59 -21.63 49.72
N THR A 64 -9.48 -20.72 49.32
CA THR A 64 -10.87 -20.73 49.83
C THR A 64 -11.84 -20.01 48.89
N THR A 65 -12.98 -20.65 48.63
CA THR A 65 -14.16 -20.07 47.94
C THR A 65 -14.87 -19.00 48.78
N PRO A 66 -15.44 -17.95 48.17
CA PRO A 66 -16.51 -17.15 48.76
C PRO A 66 -17.92 -17.63 48.30
N PRO A 67 -19.00 -17.31 49.06
CA PRO A 67 -20.28 -18.00 48.93
C PRO A 67 -21.35 -17.24 48.11
N THR A 68 -22.40 -17.99 47.74
CA THR A 68 -23.69 -17.50 47.25
C THR A 68 -24.32 -16.47 48.20
N GLY A 69 -24.75 -15.32 47.68
CA GLY A 69 -25.46 -14.27 48.43
C GLY A 69 -26.57 -13.62 47.60
N THR A 70 -27.75 -13.47 48.19
CA THR A 70 -29.01 -13.23 47.45
C THR A 70 -29.42 -11.74 47.41
N SER A 71 -29.97 -11.31 46.27
CA SER A 71 -30.98 -10.24 46.08
C SER A 71 -30.76 -8.83 46.64
N VAL A 72 -30.77 -7.83 45.73
CA VAL A 72 -31.71 -6.68 45.80
C VAL A 72 -32.14 -6.28 44.38
N THR A 73 -33.44 -6.32 44.08
CA THR A 73 -34.00 -5.74 42.85
C THR A 73 -34.46 -4.31 43.12
N THR A 74 -33.79 -3.29 42.56
CA THR A 74 -34.20 -1.88 42.65
C THR A 74 -34.87 -1.44 41.36
N SER A 75 -36.21 -1.60 41.30
CA SER A 75 -37.03 -1.08 40.20
C SER A 75 -37.12 0.44 40.25
N SER A 76 -36.40 1.13 39.38
CA SER A 76 -36.43 2.60 39.26
C SER A 76 -37.31 3.02 38.08
N THR A 77 -38.60 3.24 38.33
CA THR A 77 -39.57 3.62 37.29
C THR A 77 -39.39 5.09 36.91
N THR A 78 -38.66 5.36 35.83
CA THR A 78 -38.55 6.72 35.27
C THR A 78 -39.62 6.92 34.20
N THR A 79 -40.63 7.76 34.48
CA THR A 79 -41.68 8.10 33.51
C THR A 79 -41.16 9.10 32.50
N LEU A 80 -40.76 8.63 31.31
CA LEU A 80 -40.43 9.52 30.20
C LEU A 80 -41.69 9.98 29.46
N GLN A 81 -41.73 11.28 29.19
CA GLN A 81 -42.79 11.96 28.46
C GLN A 81 -42.65 11.67 26.95
N PRO A 82 -43.72 11.36 26.20
CA PRO A 82 -43.61 11.03 24.79
C PRO A 82 -43.26 12.29 23.98
N THR A 83 -42.03 12.34 23.48
CA THR A 83 -41.60 13.35 22.51
C THR A 83 -42.06 12.92 21.12
N SER A 84 -42.50 13.87 20.29
CA SER A 84 -43.13 13.62 19.00
C SER A 84 -42.19 12.92 18.00
N THR A 85 -42.54 11.70 17.59
CA THR A 85 -41.85 10.96 16.52
C THR A 85 -42.06 11.62 15.17
N SER A 86 -41.06 12.32 14.64
CA SER A 86 -40.97 12.62 13.21
C SER A 86 -40.56 11.35 12.48
N VAL A 87 -41.45 10.77 11.68
CA VAL A 87 -41.15 9.59 10.86
C VAL A 87 -40.27 10.00 9.69
N LEU A 88 -38.94 9.84 9.85
CA LEU A 88 -38.03 9.86 8.71
C LEU A 88 -38.28 8.59 7.88
N THR A 89 -38.38 8.73 6.57
CA THR A 89 -38.50 7.58 5.67
C THR A 89 -37.11 6.97 5.49
N THR A 90 -36.74 6.04 6.37
CA THR A 90 -35.54 5.22 6.20
C THR A 90 -35.66 4.40 4.92
N VAL A 91 -34.74 4.63 3.98
CA VAL A 91 -34.50 3.68 2.90
C VAL A 91 -33.98 2.40 3.58
N PRO A 92 -34.55 1.22 3.32
CA PRO A 92 -34.10 0.00 3.97
C PRO A 92 -32.70 -0.33 3.47
N PHE A 93 -31.71 -0.19 4.35
CA PHE A 93 -30.40 -0.81 4.15
C PHE A 93 -30.60 -2.32 4.13
N VAL A 94 -30.17 -2.96 3.04
CA VAL A 94 -29.94 -4.40 3.05
C VAL A 94 -28.61 -4.61 3.76
N THR A 95 -28.65 -4.60 5.10
CA THR A 95 -27.55 -5.13 5.90
C THR A 95 -27.51 -6.63 5.62
N ILE A 96 -26.49 -7.07 4.89
CA ILE A 96 -26.17 -8.48 4.78
C ILE A 96 -25.74 -8.90 6.19
N ASP A 97 -26.53 -9.79 6.83
CA ASP A 97 -26.09 -10.39 8.08
C ASP A 97 -24.90 -11.29 7.74
N ILE A 98 -23.76 -10.92 8.29
CA ILE A 98 -22.46 -11.36 7.81
C ILE A 98 -21.97 -12.54 8.65
N ASP A 99 -22.24 -12.50 9.95
CA ASP A 99 -21.83 -13.52 10.91
C ASP A 99 -22.59 -14.85 10.72
N ASP A 100 -23.75 -14.83 10.05
CA ASP A 100 -24.55 -16.00 9.67
C ASP A 100 -24.22 -16.56 8.26
N VAL A 101 -23.34 -15.90 7.48
CA VAL A 101 -23.11 -16.21 6.04
C VAL A 101 -21.67 -16.59 5.71
N TYR A 102 -20.67 -16.29 6.56
CA TYR A 102 -19.33 -16.83 6.37
C TYR A 102 -19.27 -18.32 6.67
N ASP A 103 -19.17 -19.12 5.62
CA ASP A 103 -18.50 -20.41 5.74
C ASP A 103 -17.00 -20.13 5.93
N ASP A 104 -16.50 -20.26 7.16
CA ASP A 104 -15.08 -20.13 7.48
C ASP A 104 -14.21 -21.22 6.80
N THR A 105 -14.81 -22.18 6.07
CA THR A 105 -14.09 -23.14 5.24
C THR A 105 -13.84 -22.58 3.84
N ILE A 106 -12.61 -22.12 3.59
CA ILE A 106 -12.14 -21.85 2.23
C ILE A 106 -12.01 -23.20 1.50
N ASP A 107 -12.81 -23.41 0.46
CA ASP A 107 -12.66 -24.55 -0.46
C ASP A 107 -11.39 -24.36 -1.31
N LEU A 108 -10.32 -25.04 -0.93
CA LEU A 108 -9.08 -25.04 -1.70
C LEU A 108 -9.23 -26.02 -2.87
N ASP A 109 -9.23 -25.48 -4.10
CA ASP A 109 -9.05 -26.27 -5.32
C ASP A 109 -7.83 -27.21 -5.18
N GLU A 110 -8.06 -28.50 -4.94
CA GLU A 110 -6.98 -29.48 -4.67
C GLU A 110 -6.07 -29.69 -5.90
N ASP A 111 -6.62 -29.54 -7.12
CA ASP A 111 -5.88 -29.65 -8.38
C ASP A 111 -5.03 -28.39 -8.67
N ASN A 112 -5.46 -27.25 -8.12
CA ASN A 112 -4.78 -25.98 -8.29
C ASN A 112 -4.94 -25.04 -7.07
N PRO A 113 -4.32 -25.38 -5.92
CA PRO A 113 -4.47 -24.59 -4.70
C PRO A 113 -3.92 -23.17 -4.91
N PRO A 114 -4.17 -22.23 -4.00
CA PRO A 114 -3.48 -20.93 -3.99
C PRO A 114 -1.98 -21.14 -3.69
N ILE A 115 -1.24 -21.54 -4.72
CA ILE A 115 0.22 -21.71 -4.73
C ILE A 115 0.84 -20.32 -4.92
N ALA A 116 0.80 -19.51 -3.86
CA ALA A 116 1.56 -18.28 -3.74
C ALA A 116 3.10 -18.52 -3.74
N ALA A 117 3.60 -19.61 -4.34
CA ALA A 117 5.00 -19.81 -4.66
C ALA A 117 5.41 -18.83 -5.77
N ARG A 118 5.92 -17.68 -5.34
CA ARG A 118 6.55 -16.64 -6.16
C ARG A 118 8.05 -16.61 -5.86
N PRO A 119 8.84 -17.56 -6.36
CA PRO A 119 10.29 -17.45 -6.23
C PRO A 119 10.72 -16.19 -6.97
N ILE A 120 11.52 -15.37 -6.28
CA ILE A 120 12.06 -14.15 -6.86
C ILE A 120 12.92 -14.53 -8.08
N PRO A 121 12.75 -13.87 -9.24
CA PRO A 121 13.50 -14.15 -10.45
C PRO A 121 15.02 -14.27 -10.21
N GLU A 122 15.67 -15.14 -10.98
CA GLU A 122 17.10 -14.96 -11.24
C GLU A 122 17.23 -13.75 -12.17
N GLU A 123 18.19 -12.85 -11.89
CA GLU A 123 18.51 -11.82 -12.86
C GLU A 123 19.06 -12.50 -14.12
N PRO A 124 18.55 -12.20 -15.33
CA PRO A 124 19.14 -12.71 -16.56
C PRO A 124 20.63 -12.35 -16.64
N ASP A 125 21.47 -13.22 -17.20
CA ASP A 125 22.91 -12.96 -17.29
C ASP A 125 23.20 -11.55 -17.85
N ASP A 126 24.06 -10.79 -17.16
CA ASP A 126 24.46 -9.43 -17.58
C ASP A 126 25.22 -9.46 -18.94
N ASP A 127 25.76 -10.62 -19.32
CA ASP A 127 26.54 -10.86 -20.53
C ASP A 127 25.71 -11.29 -21.77
N GLU A 128 24.40 -11.50 -21.68
CA GLU A 128 23.58 -11.80 -22.88
C GLU A 128 23.31 -10.49 -23.67
N PRO A 129 23.95 -10.26 -24.84
CA PRO A 129 23.77 -9.02 -25.57
C PRO A 129 22.33 -8.95 -26.12
N PRO A 130 21.65 -7.79 -26.02
CA PRO A 130 20.33 -7.65 -26.62
C PRO A 130 20.43 -7.90 -28.13
N PRO A 131 19.46 -8.63 -28.74
CA PRO A 131 19.54 -9.06 -30.13
C PRO A 131 19.73 -7.88 -31.08
N SER A 132 20.95 -7.77 -31.62
CA SER A 132 21.51 -6.53 -32.20
C SER A 132 21.03 -6.18 -33.61
N THR A 133 19.91 -6.75 -34.05
CA THR A 133 19.39 -6.64 -35.43
C THR A 133 17.91 -6.27 -35.50
N ILE A 134 17.27 -6.02 -34.36
CA ILE A 134 15.83 -5.72 -34.28
C ILE A 134 15.63 -4.19 -34.32
N ALA A 135 14.62 -3.74 -35.07
CA ALA A 135 14.24 -2.33 -35.11
C ALA A 135 13.88 -1.84 -33.71
N PRO A 136 14.26 -0.60 -33.31
CA PRO A 136 13.97 -0.11 -31.96
C PRO A 136 12.46 -0.15 -31.70
N PRO A 137 12.02 -0.60 -30.51
CA PRO A 137 10.60 -0.73 -30.22
C PRO A 137 9.91 0.65 -30.21
N PRO A 138 8.57 0.70 -30.37
CA PRO A 138 7.84 1.95 -30.62
C PRO A 138 8.06 3.04 -29.57
N TRP A 139 8.35 2.66 -28.33
CA TRP A 139 8.58 3.54 -27.18
C TRP A 139 10.03 4.01 -27.02
N ALA A 140 11.01 3.44 -27.74
CA ALA A 140 12.42 3.83 -27.58
C ALA A 140 12.69 5.30 -27.94
N ALA A 141 11.84 5.89 -28.79
CA ALA A 141 11.91 7.31 -29.15
C ALA A 141 11.30 8.24 -28.09
N SER A 142 10.52 7.71 -27.14
CA SER A 142 9.90 8.43 -26.01
C SER A 142 10.54 8.09 -24.66
N THR A 143 11.69 7.40 -24.66
CA THR A 143 12.46 7.10 -23.44
C THR A 143 13.49 8.19 -23.14
N TYR A 144 13.45 8.77 -21.94
CA TYR A 144 14.38 9.82 -21.49
C TYR A 144 14.58 9.81 -19.96
N ILE A 145 15.60 10.51 -19.46
CA ILE A 145 15.81 10.69 -18.01
C ILE A 145 15.09 11.96 -17.53
N THR A 146 14.30 11.84 -16.47
CA THR A 146 13.59 12.96 -15.82
C THR A 146 14.51 13.73 -14.86
N GLU A 147 14.07 14.91 -14.43
CA GLU A 147 14.75 15.72 -13.41
C GLU A 147 14.95 14.97 -12.09
N GLY A 148 13.94 14.21 -11.62
CA GLY A 148 14.05 13.31 -10.46
C GLY A 148 14.93 12.06 -10.64
N GLY A 149 15.62 11.93 -11.78
CA GLY A 149 16.56 10.85 -12.07
C GLY A 149 15.92 9.52 -12.51
N HIS A 150 14.65 9.52 -12.92
CA HIS A 150 13.95 8.34 -13.41
C HIS A 150 14.06 8.18 -14.92
N VAL A 151 14.21 6.94 -15.40
CA VAL A 151 13.93 6.54 -16.78
C VAL A 151 12.42 6.66 -17.01
N SER A 152 12.01 7.71 -17.73
CA SER A 152 10.63 7.89 -18.20
C SER A 152 10.46 7.28 -19.57
N THR A 153 9.31 6.66 -19.83
CA THR A 153 8.94 6.14 -21.16
C THR A 153 7.43 6.30 -21.38
N ASP A 154 7.02 6.99 -22.44
CA ASP A 154 5.60 7.09 -22.80
C ASP A 154 5.08 5.71 -23.24
N VAL A 155 4.00 5.23 -22.61
CA VAL A 155 3.42 3.91 -22.87
C VAL A 155 2.03 3.97 -23.52
N GLY A 156 1.61 5.16 -23.95
CA GLY A 156 0.40 5.39 -24.73
C GLY A 156 -0.73 6.06 -23.95
N CYS A 157 -1.90 6.20 -24.60
CA CYS A 157 -3.07 6.85 -24.03
C CYS A 157 -4.35 6.01 -24.23
N VAL A 158 -5.27 6.11 -23.27
CA VAL A 158 -6.61 5.51 -23.33
C VAL A 158 -7.64 6.45 -23.93
N ALA A 159 -8.77 5.91 -24.40
CA ALA A 159 -9.89 6.70 -24.90
C ALA A 159 -10.61 7.48 -23.78
N ASP A 160 -10.68 6.88 -22.59
CA ASP A 160 -11.28 7.38 -21.36
C ASP A 160 -10.78 6.55 -20.16
N THR A 161 -11.07 6.99 -18.94
CA THR A 161 -10.68 6.35 -17.67
C THR A 161 -11.77 5.42 -17.11
N SER A 162 -12.70 4.95 -17.96
CA SER A 162 -13.69 3.96 -17.52
C SER A 162 -13.06 2.59 -17.28
N VAL A 163 -13.69 1.79 -16.42
CA VAL A 163 -13.30 0.39 -16.13
C VAL A 163 -12.97 -0.39 -17.40
N ARG A 164 -13.84 -0.33 -18.41
CA ARG A 164 -13.69 -1.12 -19.63
C ARG A 164 -12.46 -0.71 -20.44
N THR A 165 -12.14 0.57 -20.47
CA THR A 165 -11.01 1.08 -21.23
C THR A 165 -9.70 0.85 -20.48
N LEU A 166 -9.70 1.01 -19.15
CA LEU A 166 -8.56 0.67 -18.29
C LEU A 166 -8.27 -0.84 -18.30
N ASP A 167 -9.27 -1.71 -18.12
CA ASP A 167 -9.10 -3.16 -18.21
C ASP A 167 -8.50 -3.58 -19.55
N ARG A 168 -9.01 -3.04 -20.66
CA ARG A 168 -8.44 -3.32 -21.99
C ARG A 168 -6.99 -2.83 -22.14
N PHE A 169 -6.64 -1.69 -21.54
CA PHE A 169 -5.27 -1.16 -21.60
C PHE A 169 -4.30 -2.04 -20.81
N PHE A 170 -4.67 -2.42 -19.58
CA PHE A 170 -3.87 -3.28 -18.70
C PHE A 170 -4.02 -4.79 -18.99
N ALA A 171 -4.89 -5.19 -19.91
CA ALA A 171 -4.94 -6.57 -20.42
C ALA A 171 -3.74 -6.91 -21.31
N GLU A 172 -3.18 -5.91 -21.99
CA GLU A 172 -2.06 -6.06 -22.93
C GLU A 172 -0.71 -5.68 -22.31
N ARG A 173 0.37 -5.83 -23.08
CA ARG A 173 1.70 -5.32 -22.71
C ARG A 173 1.66 -3.78 -22.73
N VAL A 174 2.01 -3.13 -21.62
CA VAL A 174 2.00 -1.66 -21.52
C VAL A 174 3.43 -1.14 -21.70
N GLY A 175 3.76 -0.82 -22.95
CA GLY A 175 5.11 -0.38 -23.34
C GLY A 175 6.18 -1.42 -22.94
N PRO A 176 7.23 -1.03 -22.18
CA PRO A 176 8.22 -1.98 -21.68
C PRO A 176 7.68 -3.07 -20.75
N VAL A 177 6.52 -2.89 -20.10
CA VAL A 177 6.08 -3.76 -18.99
C VAL A 177 5.31 -4.99 -19.47
N LEU A 178 5.78 -6.16 -19.03
CA LEU A 178 5.14 -7.46 -19.28
C LEU A 178 4.10 -7.81 -18.23
N GLY A 179 4.33 -7.45 -16.97
CA GLY A 179 3.44 -7.74 -15.84
C GLY A 179 3.85 -6.96 -14.59
N TRP A 180 2.89 -6.77 -13.68
CA TRP A 180 2.99 -5.96 -12.47
C TRP A 180 1.81 -6.25 -11.52
N ASP A 181 1.95 -5.92 -10.24
CA ASP A 181 0.88 -6.04 -9.26
C ASP A 181 0.93 -5.00 -8.12
N TYR A 182 0.02 -5.18 -7.16
CA TYR A 182 -0.24 -4.29 -6.02
C TYR A 182 -0.27 -2.82 -6.43
N GLN A 183 -1.20 -2.50 -7.35
CA GLN A 183 -1.38 -1.13 -7.81
C GLN A 183 -1.98 -0.25 -6.69
N HIS A 184 -1.23 0.77 -6.29
CA HIS A 184 -1.68 1.84 -5.40
C HIS A 184 -1.80 3.15 -6.19
N VAL A 185 -2.95 3.83 -6.08
CA VAL A 185 -3.28 4.99 -6.93
C VAL A 185 -3.49 6.26 -6.10
N TYR A 186 -2.61 7.23 -6.31
CA TYR A 186 -2.52 8.50 -5.59
C TYR A 186 -2.92 9.66 -6.51
N PRO A 187 -3.84 10.55 -6.12
CA PRO A 187 -4.09 11.78 -6.86
C PRO A 187 -2.88 12.71 -6.79
N LEU A 188 -2.40 13.19 -7.94
CA LEU A 188 -1.34 14.21 -8.05
C LEU A 188 -1.89 15.64 -8.24
N GLY A 189 -3.20 15.82 -8.14
CA GLY A 189 -3.90 17.08 -8.40
C GLY A 189 -4.37 17.22 -9.86
N GLY A 190 -5.54 17.84 -10.04
CA GLY A 190 -6.23 17.87 -11.34
C GLY A 190 -6.53 16.45 -11.85
N ASP A 191 -6.33 16.23 -13.15
CA ASP A 191 -6.49 14.91 -13.78
C ASP A 191 -5.18 14.08 -13.76
N ARG A 192 -4.23 14.39 -12.86
CA ARG A 192 -2.96 13.66 -12.73
C ARG A 192 -3.03 12.62 -11.62
N TYR A 193 -2.46 11.44 -11.85
CA TYR A 193 -2.39 10.37 -10.87
C TYR A 193 -1.04 9.65 -10.94
N LEU A 194 -0.50 9.28 -9.79
CA LEU A 194 0.59 8.33 -9.68
C LEU A 194 -0.02 6.95 -9.42
N TRP A 195 0.42 5.97 -10.19
CA TRP A 195 0.24 4.56 -9.86
C TRP A 195 1.60 4.05 -9.40
N LEU A 196 1.69 3.50 -8.20
CA LEU A 196 2.85 2.71 -7.79
C LEU A 196 2.44 1.24 -7.82
N PHE A 197 3.35 0.41 -8.33
CA PHE A 197 3.23 -1.04 -8.37
C PHE A 197 4.31 -1.64 -7.48
N GLN A 198 4.06 -2.83 -6.98
CA GLN A 198 5.09 -3.68 -6.39
C GLN A 198 5.87 -4.38 -7.52
N ASP A 199 5.96 -5.70 -7.45
CA ASP A 199 6.80 -6.55 -8.28
C ASP A 199 6.45 -6.40 -9.77
N THR A 200 7.41 -5.90 -10.56
CA THR A 200 7.21 -5.47 -11.94
C THR A 200 8.24 -6.07 -12.89
N PHE A 201 7.78 -6.59 -14.03
CA PHE A 201 8.60 -7.23 -15.07
C PHE A 201 8.75 -6.33 -16.30
N ILE A 202 9.98 -5.89 -16.58
CA ILE A 202 10.33 -4.86 -17.56
C ILE A 202 11.24 -5.44 -18.65
N ASP A 203 10.90 -5.18 -19.91
CA ASP A 203 11.78 -5.38 -21.05
C ASP A 203 11.69 -4.17 -21.99
N HIS A 204 12.76 -3.38 -22.07
CA HIS A 204 12.81 -2.24 -22.99
C HIS A 204 13.09 -2.63 -24.45
N SER A 205 13.50 -3.86 -24.75
CA SER A 205 13.74 -4.30 -26.14
C SER A 205 12.45 -4.51 -26.93
N GLY A 206 11.34 -4.81 -26.24
CA GLY A 206 10.07 -5.17 -26.87
C GLY A 206 10.00 -6.60 -27.40
N THR A 207 11.07 -7.38 -27.22
CA THR A 207 11.24 -8.70 -27.84
C THR A 207 10.91 -9.85 -26.90
N VAL A 208 10.93 -9.60 -25.58
CA VAL A 208 10.63 -10.61 -24.57
C VAL A 208 9.12 -10.80 -24.44
N ASN A 209 8.67 -12.06 -24.40
CA ASN A 209 7.26 -12.46 -24.27
C ASN A 209 6.99 -13.41 -23.09
N SER A 210 7.98 -13.64 -22.24
CA SER A 210 7.92 -14.46 -21.03
C SER A 210 8.53 -13.69 -19.87
N LEU A 211 7.97 -13.77 -18.66
CA LEU A 211 8.55 -13.10 -17.50
C LEU A 211 10.00 -13.56 -17.25
N ALA A 212 10.36 -14.78 -17.68
CA ALA A 212 11.60 -15.50 -17.38
C ALA A 212 12.84 -14.93 -18.07
N LYS A 213 12.64 -13.96 -18.96
CA LYS A 213 13.68 -13.30 -19.74
C LYS A 213 13.57 -11.77 -19.66
N SER A 214 12.65 -11.26 -18.85
CA SER A 214 12.54 -9.84 -18.56
C SER A 214 13.31 -9.49 -17.30
N ARG A 215 13.70 -8.23 -17.15
CA ARG A 215 14.27 -7.70 -15.93
C ARG A 215 13.15 -7.52 -14.90
N PHE A 216 13.49 -7.59 -13.62
CA PHE A 216 12.52 -7.55 -12.52
C PHE A 216 12.92 -6.48 -11.51
N VAL A 217 11.94 -5.71 -11.03
CA VAL A 217 12.12 -4.69 -9.99
C VAL A 217 10.96 -4.79 -8.99
N HIS A 218 11.25 -4.58 -7.71
CA HIS A 218 10.23 -4.70 -6.64
C HIS A 218 9.25 -3.53 -6.56
N ASN A 219 9.53 -2.41 -7.21
CA ASN A 219 8.55 -1.36 -7.39
C ASN A 219 8.80 -0.59 -8.68
N ALA A 220 7.72 -0.14 -9.30
CA ALA A 220 7.74 0.72 -10.48
C ALA A 220 6.60 1.73 -10.40
N ALA A 221 6.70 2.80 -11.17
CA ALA A 221 5.72 3.88 -11.19
C ALA A 221 5.12 4.07 -12.59
N LEU A 222 3.86 4.47 -12.65
CA LEU A 222 3.19 4.91 -13.87
C LEU A 222 2.50 6.24 -13.58
N VAL A 223 2.95 7.31 -14.26
CA VAL A 223 2.30 8.62 -14.17
C VAL A 223 1.20 8.66 -15.22
N GLN A 224 -0.03 8.89 -14.77
CA GLN A 224 -1.17 9.20 -15.61
C GLN A 224 -1.35 10.71 -15.67
N ASP A 225 -1.23 11.28 -16.86
CA ASP A 225 -1.56 12.68 -17.15
C ASP A 225 -2.87 12.70 -17.97
N GLY A 226 -4.01 12.83 -17.28
CA GLY A 226 -5.35 12.73 -17.85
C GLY A 226 -5.67 11.33 -18.37
N LYS A 227 -5.36 11.09 -19.64
CA LYS A 227 -5.59 9.81 -20.34
C LYS A 227 -4.30 9.17 -20.86
N CYS A 228 -3.16 9.83 -20.72
CA CYS A 228 -1.87 9.35 -21.21
C CYS A 228 -1.02 8.85 -20.06
N PHE A 229 -0.23 7.81 -20.29
CA PHE A 229 0.54 7.11 -19.27
C PHE A 229 2.03 7.09 -19.60
N ARG A 230 2.87 7.25 -18.58
CA ARG A 230 4.33 7.24 -18.66
C ARG A 230 4.92 6.34 -17.58
N LEU A 231 5.66 5.31 -17.96
CA LEU A 231 6.39 4.42 -17.04
C LEU A 231 7.60 5.17 -16.47
N LEU A 232 7.81 5.07 -15.15
CA LEU A 232 8.99 5.55 -14.45
C LEU A 232 9.66 4.41 -13.65
N HIS A 233 10.98 4.30 -13.75
CA HIS A 233 11.83 3.45 -12.90
C HIS A 233 13.26 4.06 -12.83
N ARG A 234 14.19 3.48 -12.07
CA ARG A 234 15.60 3.95 -12.00
C ARG A 234 16.54 3.08 -12.84
N GLY A 235 17.85 3.28 -12.73
CA GLY A 235 18.85 2.57 -13.52
C GLY A 235 18.82 2.95 -15.00
N THR A 236 18.76 1.94 -15.86
CA THR A 236 18.84 2.07 -17.33
C THR A 236 17.77 1.23 -18.03
N THR A 237 17.63 1.36 -19.35
CA THR A 237 16.72 0.51 -20.13
C THR A 237 17.13 -0.96 -20.16
N THR A 238 18.43 -1.27 -20.07
CA THR A 238 18.96 -2.64 -20.08
C THR A 238 19.07 -3.26 -18.68
N LYS A 239 19.29 -2.43 -17.66
CA LYS A 239 19.34 -2.79 -16.25
C LYS A 239 18.46 -1.80 -15.47
N PRO A 240 17.13 -2.02 -15.43
CA PRO A 240 16.21 -1.18 -14.68
C PRO A 240 16.38 -1.44 -13.19
N GLU A 241 16.23 -0.39 -12.39
CA GLU A 241 16.23 -0.44 -10.93
C GLU A 241 14.86 0.03 -10.41
N PRO A 242 14.46 -0.32 -9.18
CA PRO A 242 13.20 0.13 -8.59
C PRO A 242 13.02 1.66 -8.64
N PHE A 243 11.77 2.12 -8.75
CA PHE A 243 11.44 3.56 -8.68
C PHE A 243 11.96 4.19 -7.38
N GLU A 244 11.72 3.52 -6.25
CA GLU A 244 12.29 3.83 -4.95
C GLU A 244 13.25 2.72 -4.50
N ILE A 245 14.49 3.11 -4.23
CA ILE A 245 15.60 2.26 -3.77
C ILE A 245 15.73 2.22 -2.24
N GLY A 246 14.85 2.95 -1.54
CA GLY A 246 14.80 3.09 -0.10
C GLY A 246 16.05 3.78 0.45
N ASP A 247 16.60 3.21 1.52
CA ASP A 247 17.83 3.69 2.16
C ASP A 247 19.13 3.25 1.44
N GLY A 248 19.01 2.61 0.28
CA GLY A 248 20.13 2.13 -0.51
C GLY A 248 20.62 0.72 -0.15
N ARG A 249 20.00 0.03 0.84
CA ARG A 249 20.25 -1.40 1.11
C ARG A 249 19.44 -2.35 0.20
N SER A 250 18.78 -1.85 -0.85
CA SER A 250 17.91 -2.69 -1.69
C SER A 250 18.70 -3.79 -2.40
N SER A 251 18.23 -5.02 -2.24
CA SER A 251 18.80 -6.24 -2.81
C SER A 251 17.63 -7.12 -3.23
N THR A 252 17.53 -7.40 -4.52
CA THR A 252 16.41 -8.12 -5.18
C THR A 252 16.03 -9.42 -4.47
N ARG A 253 16.94 -10.06 -3.71
CA ARG A 253 16.70 -11.35 -3.08
C ARG A 253 16.82 -11.36 -1.56
N GLU A 254 16.92 -10.19 -0.92
CA GLU A 254 17.15 -10.09 0.52
C GLU A 254 16.26 -9.04 1.18
N THR A 255 16.19 -7.82 0.63
CA THR A 255 15.47 -6.69 1.22
C THR A 255 15.04 -5.68 0.16
N TRP A 256 13.77 -5.29 0.16
CA TRP A 256 13.20 -4.35 -0.80
C TRP A 256 12.08 -3.52 -0.16
N TRP A 257 11.59 -2.52 -0.90
CA TRP A 257 10.49 -1.67 -0.47
C TRP A 257 9.30 -1.79 -1.40
N TRP A 258 8.14 -2.00 -0.81
CA TRP A 258 6.85 -2.04 -1.49
C TRP A 258 6.00 -0.82 -1.11
N PRO A 259 5.37 -0.12 -2.08
CA PRO A 259 4.48 1.01 -1.80
C PRO A 259 3.21 0.55 -1.09
N MET A 260 2.72 1.37 -0.15
CA MET A 260 1.51 1.16 0.64
C MET A 260 0.54 2.35 0.41
N GLY A 261 -0.11 2.88 1.45
CA GLY A 261 -0.90 4.10 1.38
C GLY A 261 -0.05 5.38 1.26
N GLY A 262 -0.72 6.51 0.98
CA GLY A 262 -0.08 7.83 0.88
C GLY A 262 -1.07 8.92 0.48
N GLU A 263 -0.68 10.18 0.63
CA GLU A 263 -1.47 11.35 0.25
C GLU A 263 -0.59 12.51 -0.24
N ILE A 264 -1.21 13.51 -0.87
CA ILE A 264 -0.58 14.81 -1.14
C ILE A 264 -0.83 15.78 0.01
N VAL A 265 0.22 16.51 0.38
CA VAL A 265 0.21 17.58 1.36
C VAL A 265 0.89 18.81 0.73
N GLY A 266 0.08 19.78 0.29
CA GLY A 266 0.60 20.92 -0.46
C GLY A 266 1.07 20.51 -1.85
N ASP A 267 2.34 20.79 -2.17
CA ASP A 267 2.99 20.44 -3.44
C ASP A 267 3.76 19.10 -3.37
N ASP A 268 3.73 18.43 -2.21
CA ASP A 268 4.54 17.25 -1.91
C ASP A 268 3.66 16.01 -1.75
N LEU A 269 4.08 14.90 -2.35
CA LEU A 269 3.49 13.58 -2.20
C LEU A 269 4.23 12.82 -1.09
N PHE A 270 3.48 12.29 -0.14
CA PHE A 270 3.98 11.40 0.90
C PHE A 270 3.45 9.99 0.69
N VAL A 271 4.34 9.00 0.66
CA VAL A 271 4.02 7.58 0.47
C VAL A 271 4.64 6.76 1.60
N PHE A 272 3.83 5.90 2.20
CA PHE A 272 4.31 4.88 3.12
C PHE A 272 4.85 3.69 2.33
N TRP A 273 6.00 3.18 2.74
CA TRP A 273 6.67 2.03 2.14
C TRP A 273 6.94 0.99 3.22
N VAL A 274 6.69 -0.28 2.91
CA VAL A 274 7.06 -1.38 3.80
C VAL A 274 8.40 -1.96 3.35
N GLU A 275 9.35 -2.06 4.28
CA GLU A 275 10.57 -2.84 4.12
C GLU A 275 10.19 -4.31 4.25
N MET A 276 10.39 -5.05 3.16
CA MET A 276 10.13 -6.48 3.06
C MET A 276 11.43 -7.24 3.19
N LYS A 277 11.40 -8.40 3.84
CA LYS A 277 12.56 -9.25 4.06
C LYS A 277 12.32 -10.66 3.54
N LYS A 278 13.26 -11.17 2.74
CA LYS A 278 13.25 -12.57 2.29
C LYS A 278 13.45 -13.52 3.47
N ASP A 279 12.56 -14.51 3.61
CA ASP A 279 12.76 -15.63 4.51
C ASP A 279 13.72 -16.67 3.89
N PRO A 280 14.48 -17.43 4.70
CA PRO A 280 15.40 -18.46 4.19
C PRO A 280 14.69 -19.70 3.61
N TYR A 281 13.39 -19.62 3.32
CA TYR A 281 12.57 -20.70 2.75
C TYR A 281 11.40 -20.17 1.91
N ASP A 282 11.07 -20.93 0.88
CA ASP A 282 9.75 -21.14 0.25
C ASP A 282 8.71 -21.77 1.20
N PRO A 283 7.57 -21.18 1.62
CA PRO A 283 6.47 -21.97 2.18
C PRO A 283 5.94 -22.95 1.13
N ALA A 284 5.48 -24.11 1.60
CA ALA A 284 4.69 -24.99 0.75
C ALA A 284 3.26 -24.42 0.66
N PRO A 285 2.56 -24.54 -0.48
CA PRO A 285 1.15 -24.19 -0.55
C PRO A 285 0.33 -25.00 0.48
N PRO A 286 -0.69 -24.40 1.12
CA PRO A 286 -1.21 -23.04 0.93
C PRO A 286 -0.56 -21.96 1.84
N ASP A 287 0.58 -22.21 2.49
CA ASP A 287 1.18 -21.34 3.53
C ASP A 287 1.76 -19.99 3.02
N GLY A 288 1.47 -19.58 1.78
CA GLY A 288 1.76 -18.23 1.29
C GLY A 288 3.16 -18.00 0.72
N LEU A 289 3.70 -16.81 0.98
CA LEU A 289 4.90 -16.23 0.35
C LEU A 289 6.16 -16.39 1.22
N GLY A 290 7.34 -16.45 0.60
CA GLY A 290 8.61 -16.62 1.32
C GLY A 290 9.25 -15.33 1.83
N TRP A 291 8.47 -14.40 2.36
CA TRP A 291 8.94 -13.12 2.89
C TRP A 291 7.89 -12.49 3.81
N HIS A 292 8.33 -11.51 4.61
CA HIS A 292 7.48 -10.80 5.57
C HIS A 292 7.83 -9.31 5.65
N PRO A 293 6.87 -8.45 6.02
CA PRO A 293 7.13 -7.09 6.50
C PRO A 293 8.05 -7.04 7.71
N VAL A 294 8.97 -6.07 7.75
CA VAL A 294 9.84 -5.84 8.92
C VAL A 294 9.84 -4.41 9.45
N ARG A 295 9.56 -3.40 8.62
CA ARG A 295 9.59 -1.99 9.01
C ARG A 295 8.75 -1.10 8.09
N THR A 296 8.19 -0.03 8.63
CA THR A 296 7.48 1.00 7.86
C THR A 296 8.32 2.27 7.69
N TRP A 297 8.36 2.79 6.47
CA TRP A 297 9.11 3.95 6.02
C TRP A 297 8.17 5.00 5.42
N LEU A 298 8.57 6.26 5.44
CA LEU A 298 7.88 7.40 4.83
C LEU A 298 8.82 8.02 3.79
N GLY A 299 8.40 7.99 2.53
CA GLY A 299 9.03 8.70 1.42
C GLY A 299 8.29 10.00 1.12
N ALA A 300 9.02 11.08 0.86
CA ALA A 300 8.47 12.36 0.41
C ALA A 300 9.04 12.72 -0.97
N TYR A 301 8.18 13.20 -1.87
CA TYR A 301 8.50 13.48 -3.27
C TYR A 301 7.81 14.75 -3.74
N LYS A 302 8.44 15.53 -4.64
CA LYS A 302 7.75 16.61 -5.34
C LYS A 302 6.63 16.06 -6.24
N ALA A 303 5.39 16.53 -6.09
CA ALA A 303 4.25 15.96 -6.82
C ALA A 303 4.25 16.24 -8.34
N ASP A 304 5.01 17.24 -8.79
CA ASP A 304 5.14 17.59 -10.20
C ASP A 304 6.19 16.72 -10.93
N THR A 305 7.42 16.66 -10.40
CA THR A 305 8.60 15.98 -10.98
C THR A 305 8.83 14.57 -10.47
N LEU A 306 8.26 14.23 -9.31
CA LEU A 306 8.54 13.02 -8.51
C LEU A 306 10.01 12.90 -8.06
N GLU A 307 10.74 14.02 -7.97
CA GLU A 307 12.04 14.05 -7.29
C GLU A 307 11.86 13.69 -5.82
N ARG A 308 12.70 12.77 -5.31
CA ARG A 308 12.67 12.29 -3.93
C ARG A 308 13.37 13.29 -3.01
N GLU A 309 12.62 13.84 -2.05
CA GLU A 309 13.13 14.78 -1.06
C GLU A 309 13.66 14.08 0.20
N SER A 310 12.97 13.05 0.67
CA SER A 310 13.37 12.28 1.85
C SER A 310 12.87 10.84 1.80
N PHE A 311 13.58 9.96 2.49
CA PHE A 311 13.15 8.58 2.75
C PHE A 311 13.66 8.19 4.14
N THR A 312 12.75 8.10 5.12
CA THR A 312 13.08 7.87 6.54
C THR A 312 12.12 6.87 7.18
N PRO A 313 12.47 6.24 8.31
CA PRO A 313 11.49 5.45 9.08
C PRO A 313 10.23 6.28 9.39
N ALA A 314 9.06 5.64 9.35
CA ALA A 314 7.81 6.31 9.66
C ALA A 314 7.72 6.67 11.17
N PRO A 315 6.86 7.61 11.59
CA PRO A 315 6.72 8.00 13.01
C PRO A 315 6.32 6.83 13.93
N ASN A 316 5.60 5.85 13.40
CA ASN A 316 5.57 4.48 13.90
C ASN A 316 6.08 3.58 12.78
N ASP A 317 7.30 3.07 12.93
CA ASP A 317 8.02 2.28 11.93
C ASP A 317 7.83 0.77 12.12
N GLY A 318 6.93 0.33 13.02
CA GLY A 318 6.55 -1.07 13.15
C GLY A 318 5.83 -1.61 11.91
N ALA A 319 5.82 -2.94 11.78
CA ALA A 319 5.07 -3.65 10.75
C ALA A 319 3.89 -4.48 11.30
N THR A 320 3.67 -4.47 12.62
CA THR A 320 2.62 -5.23 13.29
C THR A 320 1.73 -4.29 14.12
N PRO A 321 0.82 -3.51 13.50
CA PRO A 321 0.56 -3.40 12.06
C PRO A 321 1.41 -2.32 11.35
N ILE A 322 1.39 -2.31 10.02
CA ILE A 322 1.91 -1.24 9.14
C ILE A 322 0.92 -0.07 9.17
N TYR A 323 1.06 0.87 10.11
CA TYR A 323 0.24 2.09 10.11
C TYR A 323 0.60 2.96 8.90
N GLY A 324 -0.29 2.97 7.90
CA GLY A 324 -0.01 3.51 6.57
C GLY A 324 -0.21 2.48 5.43
N TYR A 325 -0.64 1.26 5.74
CA TYR A 325 -1.08 0.25 4.76
C TYR A 325 -2.09 0.82 3.74
N ALA A 326 -3.04 1.62 4.22
CA ALA A 326 -3.85 2.53 3.43
C ALA A 326 -3.94 3.90 4.13
N VAL A 327 -4.04 4.98 3.36
CA VAL A 327 -4.10 6.36 3.87
C VAL A 327 -5.16 7.15 3.13
N SER A 328 -5.97 7.90 3.89
CA SER A 328 -6.95 8.83 3.36
C SER A 328 -7.37 9.83 4.45
N SER A 329 -7.94 10.97 4.04
CA SER A 329 -8.13 12.14 4.92
C SER A 329 -9.55 12.69 4.85
N ASP A 330 -10.13 13.00 6.00
CA ASP A 330 -11.36 13.79 6.12
C ASP A 330 -11.03 15.29 6.26
N GLU A 331 -12.00 16.14 6.55
CA GLU A 331 -11.80 17.59 6.72
C GLU A 331 -10.79 17.97 7.84
N THR A 332 -10.54 17.07 8.79
CA THR A 332 -9.87 17.34 10.07
C THR A 332 -8.59 16.52 10.30
N HIS A 333 -8.55 15.26 9.84
CA HIS A 333 -7.45 14.33 10.10
C HIS A 333 -7.04 13.54 8.85
N THR A 334 -5.78 13.13 8.83
CA THR A 334 -5.30 12.05 7.96
C THR A 334 -5.31 10.76 8.76
N TYR A 335 -5.91 9.72 8.19
CA TYR A 335 -6.03 8.41 8.83
C TYR A 335 -5.05 7.43 8.21
N LEU A 336 -4.35 6.71 9.09
CA LEU A 336 -3.36 5.69 8.77
C LEU A 336 -3.99 4.35 9.15
N PHE A 337 -4.58 3.68 8.16
CA PHE A 337 -5.10 2.33 8.36
C PHE A 337 -3.93 1.35 8.46
N GLY A 338 -4.03 0.40 9.38
CA GLY A 338 -3.01 -0.59 9.66
C GLY A 338 -3.47 -2.01 9.32
N ASN A 339 -2.62 -2.76 8.64
CA ASN A 339 -2.71 -4.20 8.49
C ASN A 339 -1.31 -4.78 8.76
N THR A 340 -1.18 -6.03 9.22
CA THR A 340 0.16 -6.63 9.37
C THR A 340 0.80 -6.96 8.02
N PHE A 341 -0.02 -7.22 7.00
CA PHE A 341 0.39 -7.67 5.67
C PHE A 341 1.33 -8.89 5.72
N GLU A 342 1.16 -9.73 6.73
CA GLU A 342 1.88 -11.01 6.85
C GLU A 342 1.26 -12.01 5.87
N GLN A 343 2.05 -12.37 4.85
CA GLN A 343 1.62 -13.28 3.79
C GLN A 343 2.41 -14.59 3.81
N ASN A 344 3.32 -14.77 4.76
CA ASN A 344 3.99 -16.03 5.06
C ASN A 344 3.31 -16.70 6.25
N LEU A 345 2.17 -17.35 5.99
CA LEU A 345 1.30 -17.95 7.01
C LEU A 345 2.02 -19.00 7.86
N ARG A 346 3.11 -19.60 7.34
CA ARG A 346 3.97 -20.52 8.10
C ARG A 346 4.58 -19.88 9.36
N ARG A 347 4.76 -18.56 9.38
CA ARG A 347 5.19 -17.78 10.56
C ARG A 347 4.10 -17.70 11.63
N GLU A 348 2.85 -17.88 11.23
CA GLU A 348 1.63 -17.84 12.06
C GLU A 348 1.03 -19.24 12.30
N GLY A 349 1.81 -20.30 12.06
CA GLY A 349 1.42 -21.70 12.29
C GLY A 349 1.00 -22.49 11.06
N GLY A 350 1.03 -21.86 9.87
CA GLY A 350 0.54 -22.42 8.61
C GLY A 350 -0.94 -22.10 8.39
N PHE A 351 -1.41 -22.15 7.14
CA PHE A 351 -2.76 -21.72 6.73
C PHE A 351 -3.88 -22.23 7.65
N TRP A 352 -3.80 -23.49 8.09
CA TRP A 352 -4.79 -24.17 8.93
C TRP A 352 -4.78 -23.75 10.41
N SER A 353 -3.96 -22.78 10.84
CA SER A 353 -3.88 -22.35 12.25
C SER A 353 -5.09 -21.55 12.72
N GLY A 354 -5.95 -21.07 11.79
CA GLY A 354 -7.15 -20.29 12.08
C GLY A 354 -7.03 -18.88 11.50
N ARG A 355 -7.48 -17.88 12.27
CA ARG A 355 -7.31 -16.47 11.89
C ARG A 355 -5.85 -16.04 11.98
N HIS A 356 -5.37 -15.44 10.90
CA HIS A 356 -4.02 -14.86 10.76
C HIS A 356 -4.03 -13.37 11.14
N SER A 357 -2.88 -12.78 11.44
CA SER A 357 -2.81 -11.40 11.93
C SER A 357 -3.29 -10.35 10.90
N ALA A 358 -3.29 -10.72 9.62
CA ALA A 358 -3.77 -9.90 8.51
C ALA A 358 -5.31 -9.80 8.39
N THR A 359 -6.09 -10.53 9.20
CA THR A 359 -7.56 -10.36 9.27
C THR A 359 -7.96 -9.05 9.98
N ALA A 360 -7.08 -8.54 10.85
CA ALA A 360 -7.31 -7.36 11.67
C ALA A 360 -6.85 -6.07 10.98
N MET A 361 -7.81 -5.16 10.74
CA MET A 361 -7.57 -3.78 10.35
C MET A 361 -7.54 -2.87 11.58
N TRP A 362 -6.48 -2.10 11.70
CA TRP A 362 -6.22 -1.15 12.79
C TRP A 362 -6.32 0.29 12.27
N LEU A 363 -6.39 1.26 13.17
CA LEU A 363 -6.48 2.67 12.80
C LEU A 363 -5.61 3.54 13.70
N ALA A 364 -4.85 4.43 13.07
CA ALA A 364 -4.23 5.58 13.70
C ALA A 364 -4.59 6.85 12.92
N ARG A 365 -4.34 8.03 13.49
CA ARG A 365 -4.52 9.31 12.79
C ARG A 365 -3.53 10.38 13.23
N VAL A 366 -3.39 11.38 12.37
CA VAL A 366 -2.67 12.64 12.61
C VAL A 366 -3.58 13.81 12.21
N PRO A 367 -3.33 15.05 12.68
CA PRO A 367 -4.00 16.23 12.12
C PRO A 367 -3.79 16.28 10.60
N ARG A 368 -4.80 16.69 9.83
CA ARG A 368 -4.81 16.59 8.36
C ARG A 368 -3.51 17.10 7.72
N GLY A 369 -2.89 16.25 6.91
CA GLY A 369 -1.65 16.51 6.19
C GLY A 369 -0.37 16.36 7.02
N LEU A 370 -0.41 16.11 8.32
CA LEU A 370 0.78 15.99 9.16
C LEU A 370 1.25 14.53 9.27
N VAL A 371 1.42 13.82 8.15
CA VAL A 371 1.79 12.38 8.11
C VAL A 371 3.13 12.01 8.74
N TRP A 372 3.99 13.00 8.98
CA TRP A 372 5.24 12.87 9.74
C TRP A 372 5.10 13.10 11.25
N ALA A 373 3.90 13.46 11.75
CA ALA A 373 3.66 13.63 13.17
C ALA A 373 3.52 12.27 13.88
N PRO A 374 3.85 12.17 15.18
CA PRO A 374 3.48 11.02 15.99
C PRO A 374 1.94 10.87 15.99
N PRO A 375 1.39 9.72 15.56
CA PRO A 375 -0.04 9.55 15.47
C PRO A 375 -0.66 9.18 16.83
N GLU A 376 -1.97 9.36 16.94
CA GLU A 376 -2.78 8.72 17.97
C GLU A 376 -3.52 7.51 17.40
N TYR A 377 -3.68 6.47 18.21
CA TYR A 377 -4.19 5.15 17.85
C TYR A 377 -5.60 4.95 18.37
N ARG A 378 -6.45 4.31 17.56
CA ARG A 378 -7.85 4.05 17.91
C ARG A 378 -7.92 2.99 19.01
N THR A 379 -8.46 3.39 20.16
CA THR A 379 -8.84 2.46 21.24
C THR A 379 -10.33 2.13 21.12
N ALA A 380 -10.86 1.23 21.95
CA ALA A 380 -12.29 0.87 21.93
C ALA A 380 -13.21 2.11 21.98
N ASP A 381 -12.97 2.99 22.96
CA ASP A 381 -13.85 4.15 23.24
C ASP A 381 -13.24 5.50 22.86
N GLY A 382 -11.96 5.57 22.44
CA GLY A 382 -11.29 6.84 22.19
C GLY A 382 -10.02 6.74 21.33
N TRP A 383 -9.05 7.58 21.69
CA TRP A 383 -7.74 7.67 21.05
C TRP A 383 -6.65 7.70 22.13
N SER A 384 -5.51 7.08 21.86
CA SER A 384 -4.34 7.10 22.75
C SER A 384 -3.08 7.40 21.95
N THR A 385 -2.10 8.06 22.58
CA THR A 385 -0.74 8.21 22.02
C THR A 385 0.10 6.94 22.15
N SER A 386 -0.41 5.90 22.84
CA SER A 386 0.26 4.60 22.99
C SER A 386 -0.27 3.61 21.93
N PRO A 387 0.59 3.02 21.08
CA PRO A 387 0.16 1.99 20.13
C PRO A 387 -0.26 0.68 20.81
N LEU A 388 0.13 0.46 22.07
CA LEU A 388 -0.24 -0.72 22.85
C LEU A 388 -1.70 -0.69 23.33
N ASP A 389 -2.35 0.48 23.29
CA ASP A 389 -3.75 0.66 23.70
C ASP A 389 -4.72 0.49 22.51
N ALA A 390 -4.18 0.28 21.31
CA ALA A 390 -4.95 0.19 20.08
C ALA A 390 -5.84 -1.07 20.07
N VAL A 391 -6.91 -1.02 19.27
CA VAL A 391 -7.74 -2.19 18.94
C VAL A 391 -8.04 -2.22 17.43
N PRO A 392 -8.35 -3.39 16.85
CA PRO A 392 -8.86 -3.47 15.48
C PRO A 392 -10.19 -2.70 15.34
N VAL A 393 -10.36 -2.01 14.22
CA VAL A 393 -11.63 -1.38 13.80
C VAL A 393 -12.49 -2.32 12.96
N VAL A 394 -11.87 -3.33 12.34
CA VAL A 394 -12.52 -4.47 11.66
C VAL A 394 -11.62 -5.69 11.84
N ASP A 395 -12.17 -6.84 12.22
CA ASP A 395 -11.45 -8.12 12.26
C ASP A 395 -12.36 -9.27 11.78
N ARG A 396 -12.15 -9.72 10.54
CA ARG A 396 -13.03 -10.66 9.83
C ARG A 396 -12.28 -11.42 8.73
N PHE A 397 -12.96 -12.42 8.15
CA PHE A 397 -12.41 -13.40 7.22
C PHE A 397 -11.40 -14.36 7.88
N TYR A 398 -10.74 -15.18 7.07
CA TYR A 398 -9.91 -16.31 7.52
C TYR A 398 -8.41 -16.02 7.41
N VAL A 399 -7.93 -15.64 6.21
CA VAL A 399 -6.49 -15.37 5.97
C VAL A 399 -6.16 -13.89 6.08
N GLU A 400 -6.79 -13.05 5.26
CA GLU A 400 -6.48 -11.63 5.22
C GLU A 400 -7.72 -10.79 4.91
N ASN A 401 -7.73 -9.60 5.50
CA ASN A 401 -8.66 -8.52 5.23
C ASN A 401 -7.86 -7.34 4.65
N PRO A 402 -7.34 -7.44 3.40
CA PRO A 402 -6.53 -6.42 2.72
C PRO A 402 -7.39 -5.24 2.28
N MET A 403 -8.08 -4.64 3.24
CA MET A 403 -9.05 -3.56 3.06
C MET A 403 -8.30 -2.29 2.62
N GLN A 404 -8.81 -1.65 1.56
CA GLN A 404 -8.28 -0.38 1.05
C GLN A 404 -9.30 0.77 1.23
N PRO A 405 -9.42 1.36 2.43
CA PRO A 405 -10.30 2.50 2.69
C PRO A 405 -9.90 3.77 1.95
N ARG A 406 -10.91 4.50 1.47
CA ARG A 406 -10.81 5.84 0.90
C ARG A 406 -12.01 6.67 1.36
N TYR A 407 -11.79 7.95 1.68
CA TYR A 407 -12.85 8.92 1.90
C TYR A 407 -13.24 9.56 0.57
N MET A 408 -14.53 9.46 0.21
CA MET A 408 -15.05 9.97 -1.07
C MET A 408 -16.53 10.35 -0.94
N ASP A 409 -16.91 11.48 -1.54
CA ASP A 409 -18.28 12.04 -1.52
C ASP A 409 -18.93 12.14 -0.13
N GLY A 410 -18.13 12.47 0.88
CA GLY A 410 -18.58 12.65 2.27
C GLY A 410 -18.64 11.36 3.10
N GLN A 411 -18.19 10.23 2.55
CA GLN A 411 -18.31 8.92 3.18
C GLN A 411 -17.05 8.07 3.04
N TRP A 412 -16.82 7.16 3.99
CA TRP A 412 -15.76 6.17 3.90
C TRP A 412 -16.23 4.98 3.08
N VAL A 413 -15.41 4.55 2.12
CA VAL A 413 -15.65 3.38 1.28
C VAL A 413 -14.37 2.56 1.15
N SER A 414 -14.46 1.24 1.25
CA SER A 414 -13.35 0.31 1.02
C SER A 414 -13.68 -0.70 -0.06
N ALA A 415 -12.64 -1.28 -0.64
CA ALA A 415 -12.72 -2.57 -1.29
C ALA A 415 -11.76 -3.54 -0.57
N THR A 416 -12.15 -4.80 -0.51
CA THR A 416 -11.32 -5.91 -0.03
C THR A 416 -11.44 -7.08 -0.98
N ALA A 417 -10.31 -7.58 -1.50
CA ALA A 417 -10.27 -8.94 -2.07
C ALA A 417 -10.27 -9.89 -0.87
N VAL A 418 -11.38 -10.62 -0.67
CA VAL A 418 -11.61 -11.40 0.55
C VAL A 418 -10.61 -12.54 0.60
N ASN A 419 -9.89 -12.69 1.72
CA ASN A 419 -8.78 -13.64 1.84
C ASN A 419 -7.73 -13.52 0.72
N GLY A 420 -7.63 -12.36 0.04
CA GLY A 420 -6.73 -12.08 -1.09
C GLY A 420 -6.39 -13.28 -1.97
N TYR A 421 -5.13 -13.72 -1.94
CA TYR A 421 -4.63 -14.82 -2.78
C TYR A 421 -5.39 -16.14 -2.66
N TRP A 422 -6.08 -16.36 -1.54
CA TRP A 422 -6.70 -17.62 -1.15
C TRP A 422 -8.20 -17.65 -1.43
N GLY A 423 -8.88 -16.51 -1.34
CA GLY A 423 -10.30 -16.39 -1.64
C GLY A 423 -10.61 -16.07 -3.10
N ASP A 424 -11.90 -16.00 -3.42
CA ASP A 424 -12.39 -15.63 -4.73
C ASP A 424 -13.57 -14.65 -4.66
N GLU A 425 -13.71 -13.89 -3.58
CA GLU A 425 -14.76 -12.88 -3.39
C GLU A 425 -14.24 -11.45 -3.20
N ILE A 426 -15.15 -10.49 -3.32
CA ILE A 426 -14.91 -9.07 -3.05
C ILE A 426 -15.98 -8.50 -2.12
N ALA A 427 -15.52 -7.83 -1.06
CA ALA A 427 -16.35 -6.98 -0.21
C ALA A 427 -16.17 -5.51 -0.63
N ILE A 428 -17.29 -4.78 -0.70
CA ILE A 428 -17.30 -3.31 -0.69
C ILE A 428 -18.01 -2.88 0.58
N ASP A 429 -17.31 -2.14 1.42
CA ASP A 429 -17.82 -1.69 2.72
C ASP A 429 -17.86 -0.18 2.80
N VAL A 430 -18.75 0.33 3.63
CA VAL A 430 -18.94 1.76 3.84
C VAL A 430 -19.11 2.09 5.30
N ALA A 431 -18.67 3.27 5.70
CA ALA A 431 -18.85 3.79 7.05
C ALA A 431 -19.07 5.29 7.04
N GLU A 432 -19.77 5.81 8.04
CA GLU A 432 -19.87 7.26 8.27
C GLU A 432 -18.54 7.80 8.84
N GLU A 433 -17.87 7.01 9.68
CA GLU A 433 -16.62 7.33 10.36
C GLU A 433 -15.52 6.31 10.02
N PRO A 434 -14.22 6.67 10.02
CA PRO A 434 -13.15 5.76 9.60
C PRO A 434 -12.92 4.57 10.55
N TRP A 435 -13.34 4.70 11.81
CA TRP A 435 -13.35 3.59 12.78
C TRP A 435 -14.64 2.75 12.73
N GLY A 436 -15.53 3.00 11.77
CA GLY A 436 -16.80 2.30 11.64
C GLY A 436 -17.92 2.82 12.54
N PRO A 437 -19.02 2.07 12.68
CA PRO A 437 -19.23 0.72 12.14
C PRO A 437 -19.14 0.66 10.61
N TRP A 438 -18.46 -0.37 10.12
CA TRP A 438 -18.30 -0.65 8.70
C TRP A 438 -19.37 -1.63 8.24
N TYR A 439 -20.07 -1.31 7.16
CA TYR A 439 -21.18 -2.09 6.62
C TYR A 439 -20.88 -2.56 5.20
N THR A 440 -20.93 -3.86 4.97
CA THR A 440 -20.79 -4.44 3.63
C THR A 440 -22.05 -4.15 2.80
N VAL A 441 -21.88 -3.40 1.72
CA VAL A 441 -22.94 -3.06 0.75
C VAL A 441 -22.84 -3.87 -0.54
N HIS A 442 -21.73 -4.59 -0.72
CA HIS A 442 -21.53 -5.55 -1.79
C HIS A 442 -20.68 -6.72 -1.30
N TYR A 443 -21.15 -7.95 -1.53
CA TYR A 443 -20.37 -9.16 -1.32
C TYR A 443 -20.67 -10.11 -2.48
N ASN A 444 -19.68 -10.45 -3.31
CA ASN A 444 -19.87 -11.27 -4.52
C ASN A 444 -18.57 -11.93 -4.98
N PRO A 445 -18.62 -12.96 -5.86
CA PRO A 445 -17.45 -13.55 -6.48
C PRO A 445 -16.61 -12.56 -7.31
N LEU A 446 -15.33 -12.47 -6.98
CA LEU A 446 -14.25 -11.74 -7.64
C LEU A 446 -13.47 -12.65 -8.60
N ASN A 447 -14.09 -12.93 -9.74
CA ASN A 447 -13.49 -13.81 -10.74
C ASN A 447 -12.25 -13.14 -11.42
N PRO A 448 -11.16 -13.90 -11.67
CA PRO A 448 -10.01 -13.40 -12.42
C PRO A 448 -10.37 -13.11 -13.89
N ARG A 449 -9.52 -12.32 -14.57
CA ARG A 449 -9.74 -11.93 -15.97
C ARG A 449 -9.97 -13.16 -16.86
N GLY A 450 -11.09 -13.16 -17.60
CA GLY A 450 -11.43 -14.23 -18.54
C GLY A 450 -11.90 -15.54 -17.90
N LEU A 451 -12.15 -15.56 -16.58
CA LEU A 451 -12.48 -16.77 -15.82
C LEU A 451 -11.39 -17.86 -15.93
N ASP A 452 -10.12 -17.48 -16.04
CA ASP A 452 -9.01 -18.45 -16.11
C ASP A 452 -8.86 -19.15 -14.75
N PRO A 453 -9.16 -20.46 -14.62
CA PRO A 453 -9.07 -21.19 -13.36
C PRO A 453 -7.62 -21.30 -12.86
N LYS A 454 -6.64 -20.99 -13.72
CA LYS A 454 -5.23 -20.91 -13.34
C LYS A 454 -4.87 -19.62 -12.64
N MET A 455 -5.80 -18.66 -12.48
CA MET A 455 -5.54 -17.35 -11.88
C MET A 455 -6.20 -17.19 -10.52
N ASN A 456 -5.61 -16.33 -9.70
CA ASN A 456 -6.21 -15.78 -8.48
C ASN A 456 -6.17 -14.25 -8.52
N THR A 457 -7.06 -13.65 -7.73
CA THR A 457 -7.18 -12.20 -7.52
C THR A 457 -6.65 -11.84 -6.13
N TYR A 458 -6.23 -10.60 -5.96
CA TYR A 458 -5.77 -10.04 -4.68
C TYR A 458 -5.67 -8.51 -4.82
N HIS A 459 -5.47 -7.80 -3.71
CA HIS A 459 -5.31 -6.33 -3.68
C HIS A 459 -6.38 -5.56 -4.47
N ALA A 460 -7.58 -5.48 -3.89
CA ALA A 460 -8.67 -4.67 -4.41
C ALA A 460 -8.51 -3.20 -3.97
N HIS A 461 -8.02 -2.34 -4.85
CA HIS A 461 -7.74 -0.93 -4.55
C HIS A 461 -8.77 0.01 -5.17
N VAL A 462 -9.46 0.80 -4.33
CA VAL A 462 -10.44 1.82 -4.72
C VAL A 462 -9.73 2.98 -5.42
N LEU A 463 -10.08 3.24 -6.68
CA LEU A 463 -9.51 4.36 -7.44
C LEU A 463 -9.98 5.71 -6.87
N PRO A 464 -9.18 6.79 -6.98
CA PRO A 464 -9.54 8.12 -6.46
C PRO A 464 -10.70 8.82 -7.21
N TRP A 465 -11.41 8.14 -8.11
CA TRP A 465 -12.55 8.67 -8.86
C TRP A 465 -13.64 7.60 -9.06
N ARG A 466 -14.85 8.06 -9.37
CA ARG A 466 -16.02 7.23 -9.70
C ARG A 466 -16.25 7.19 -11.19
N ASP A 467 -17.15 6.33 -11.65
CA ASP A 467 -17.76 6.55 -12.97
C ASP A 467 -18.74 7.73 -12.90
N GLY A 468 -19.19 8.21 -14.07
CA GLY A 468 -20.20 9.27 -14.16
C GLY A 468 -21.61 8.85 -13.68
N TYR A 469 -21.76 7.67 -13.09
CA TYR A 469 -23.01 7.12 -12.54
C TYR A 469 -22.93 6.90 -11.02
N GLY A 470 -21.78 7.16 -10.38
CA GLY A 470 -21.58 6.98 -8.96
C GLY A 470 -21.12 5.57 -8.54
N SER A 471 -20.74 4.69 -9.45
CA SER A 471 -20.08 3.43 -9.08
C SER A 471 -18.67 3.70 -8.54
N VAL A 472 -18.23 2.95 -7.53
CA VAL A 472 -16.81 2.91 -7.18
C VAL A 472 -16.04 2.09 -8.20
N LEU A 473 -14.86 2.58 -8.59
CA LEU A 473 -13.95 1.85 -9.48
C LEU A 473 -12.92 1.14 -8.62
N VAL A 474 -12.74 -0.15 -8.89
CA VAL A 474 -11.78 -0.98 -8.17
C VAL A 474 -10.82 -1.58 -9.18
N SER A 475 -9.53 -1.36 -8.92
CA SER A 475 -8.45 -2.08 -9.57
C SER A 475 -8.11 -3.30 -8.73
N VAL A 476 -7.84 -4.44 -9.36
CA VAL A 476 -7.61 -5.71 -8.67
C VAL A 476 -6.40 -6.39 -9.30
N SER A 477 -5.39 -6.74 -8.51
CA SER A 477 -4.25 -7.50 -9.01
C SER A 477 -4.64 -8.94 -9.35
N ASN A 478 -3.99 -9.51 -10.36
CA ASN A 478 -4.13 -10.94 -10.70
C ASN A 478 -2.73 -11.56 -10.83
N ASN A 479 -2.62 -12.84 -10.49
CA ASN A 479 -1.48 -13.69 -10.84
C ASN A 479 -2.03 -15.05 -11.28
N ALA A 480 -1.17 -15.93 -11.78
CA ALA A 480 -1.46 -17.35 -11.76
C ALA A 480 -1.41 -17.89 -10.32
N ARG A 481 -2.37 -18.77 -9.98
CA ARG A 481 -2.39 -19.59 -8.77
C ARG A 481 -1.10 -20.38 -8.59
N ASN A 482 -0.37 -20.71 -9.65
CA ASN A 482 1.01 -21.20 -9.59
C ASN A 482 1.87 -20.37 -10.54
N MET A 483 2.58 -19.38 -10.00
CA MET A 483 3.36 -18.43 -10.80
C MET A 483 4.42 -19.16 -11.65
N LEU A 484 5.20 -20.06 -11.02
CA LEU A 484 6.23 -20.92 -11.63
C LEU A 484 5.75 -21.65 -12.90
N ARG A 485 4.60 -22.31 -12.82
CA ARG A 485 4.05 -23.13 -13.90
C ARG A 485 3.36 -22.31 -14.97
N ASP A 486 2.59 -21.30 -14.57
CA ASP A 486 1.54 -20.72 -15.43
C ASP A 486 1.70 -19.23 -15.75
N ALA A 487 2.38 -18.42 -14.94
CA ALA A 487 2.56 -16.98 -15.22
C ALA A 487 3.83 -16.70 -16.04
N TRP A 488 4.94 -17.39 -15.75
CA TRP A 488 6.22 -17.13 -16.43
C TRP A 488 6.15 -17.22 -17.96
N TYR A 489 5.38 -18.19 -18.46
CA TYR A 489 5.16 -18.42 -19.89
C TYR A 489 3.89 -17.73 -20.44
N ALA A 490 3.11 -17.07 -19.59
CA ALA A 490 1.89 -16.34 -19.95
C ALA A 490 1.76 -15.02 -19.15
N PRO A 491 2.58 -14.00 -19.46
CA PRO A 491 2.63 -12.74 -18.71
C PRO A 491 1.29 -12.02 -18.52
N TYR A 492 0.30 -12.25 -19.38
CA TYR A 492 -1.05 -11.67 -19.24
C TYR A 492 -1.76 -12.07 -17.94
N ARG A 493 -1.33 -13.15 -17.28
CA ARG A 493 -1.85 -13.58 -15.98
C ARG A 493 -1.40 -12.69 -14.83
N TYR A 494 -0.30 -11.95 -14.99
CA TYR A 494 0.31 -11.13 -13.94
C TYR A 494 0.09 -9.64 -14.19
N ARG A 495 -1.18 -9.22 -14.19
CA ARG A 495 -1.62 -7.85 -14.54
C ARG A 495 -2.88 -7.48 -13.76
N PRO A 496 -3.09 -6.20 -13.43
CA PRO A 496 -4.34 -5.77 -12.82
C PRO A 496 -5.51 -5.90 -13.81
N THR A 497 -6.68 -6.21 -13.27
CA THR A 497 -8.00 -6.09 -13.91
C THR A 497 -8.76 -4.93 -13.26
N PHE A 498 -9.83 -4.48 -13.91
CA PHE A 498 -10.66 -3.39 -13.41
C PHE A 498 -12.13 -3.83 -13.37
N VAL A 499 -12.80 -3.48 -12.27
CA VAL A 499 -14.22 -3.73 -12.03
C VAL A 499 -14.86 -2.47 -11.43
N HIS A 500 -16.19 -2.42 -11.40
CA HIS A 500 -16.94 -1.38 -10.69
C HIS A 500 -18.07 -1.99 -9.89
N PHE A 501 -18.44 -1.32 -8.80
CA PHE A 501 -19.56 -1.68 -7.97
C PHE A 501 -20.45 -0.47 -7.78
N GLN A 502 -21.75 -0.64 -8.04
CA GLN A 502 -22.73 0.42 -7.80
C GLN A 502 -22.85 0.64 -6.29
N TYR A 503 -22.67 1.88 -5.89
CA TYR A 503 -22.85 2.30 -4.51
C TYR A 503 -23.48 3.69 -4.48
N THR A 504 -24.53 3.87 -3.69
CA THR A 504 -25.14 5.19 -3.45
C THR A 504 -24.70 5.67 -2.07
N PRO A 505 -23.94 6.79 -1.97
CA PRO A 505 -23.61 7.38 -0.69
C PRO A 505 -24.86 7.62 0.13
N VAL A 506 -24.79 7.28 1.42
CA VAL A 506 -25.82 7.66 2.38
C VAL A 506 -25.72 9.18 2.54
N PRO A 507 -26.80 9.95 2.32
CA PRO A 507 -26.75 11.39 2.55
C PRO A 507 -26.44 11.64 4.03
N THR A 508 -25.22 12.09 4.32
CA THR A 508 -24.80 12.45 5.68
C THR A 508 -25.77 13.50 6.20
N THR A 509 -26.67 13.09 7.09
CA THR A 509 -27.72 13.98 7.57
C THR A 509 -27.10 14.85 8.65
N THR A 510 -26.38 15.91 8.23
CA THR A 510 -25.72 16.88 9.11
C THR A 510 -26.77 17.57 9.96
N THR A 511 -27.12 16.91 11.07
CA THR A 511 -28.10 17.39 12.05
C THR A 511 -27.43 18.55 12.76
N THR A 512 -27.57 19.73 12.17
CA THR A 512 -27.03 20.99 12.67
C THR A 512 -27.74 21.31 13.97
N THR A 513 -27.22 20.73 15.05
CA THR A 513 -27.75 20.89 16.40
C THR A 513 -27.45 22.31 16.81
N THR A 514 -28.40 23.19 16.49
CA THR A 514 -28.33 24.61 16.85
C THR A 514 -28.55 24.69 18.34
N THR A 515 -27.47 24.54 19.11
CA THR A 515 -27.47 24.68 20.57
C THR A 515 -27.83 26.12 20.89
N THR A 516 -29.14 26.38 21.02
CA THR A 516 -29.64 27.66 21.47
C THR A 516 -29.34 27.77 22.96
N THR A 517 -28.17 28.31 23.28
CA THR A 517 -27.76 28.62 24.65
C THR A 517 -28.74 29.64 25.21
N THR A 518 -29.80 29.14 25.84
CA THR A 518 -30.79 29.97 26.52
C THR A 518 -30.10 30.49 27.77
N VAL A 519 -29.54 31.69 27.69
CA VAL A 519 -28.92 32.37 28.82
C VAL A 519 -29.96 32.43 29.94
N PRO A 520 -29.73 31.78 31.10
CA PRO A 520 -30.72 31.80 32.17
C PRO A 520 -30.95 33.25 32.61
N PRO A 521 -32.21 33.67 32.85
CA PRO A 521 -32.52 35.04 33.20
C PRO A 521 -31.74 35.43 34.46
N THR A 522 -30.87 36.44 34.32
CA THR A 522 -30.01 36.88 35.42
C THR A 522 -30.86 37.40 36.57
N THR A 523 -30.90 36.66 37.67
CA THR A 523 -31.67 37.04 38.87
C THR A 523 -31.03 38.25 39.56
N THR A 524 -31.29 39.45 39.06
CA THR A 524 -30.82 40.69 39.65
C THR A 524 -31.45 40.89 41.03
N ARG A 525 -30.65 40.65 42.07
CA ARG A 525 -30.97 40.98 43.47
C ARG A 525 -31.37 42.46 43.57
N PRO A 526 -32.47 42.81 44.25
CA PRO A 526 -32.92 44.19 44.34
C PRO A 526 -31.88 45.04 45.07
N THR A 527 -31.29 46.00 44.35
CA THR A 527 -30.33 46.97 44.90
C THR A 527 -30.99 48.34 44.94
N THR A 528 -31.33 48.78 46.14
CA THR A 528 -31.98 50.07 46.41
C THR A 528 -31.11 51.20 45.88
N THR A 529 -31.52 51.87 44.80
CA THR A 529 -30.76 52.96 44.19
C THR A 529 -31.60 54.23 44.14
N THR A 530 -31.08 55.28 44.77
CA THR A 530 -31.70 56.61 44.85
C THR A 530 -31.78 57.26 43.47
N THR A 531 -32.90 57.91 43.19
CA THR A 531 -33.19 58.61 41.93
C THR A 531 -32.22 59.79 41.68
N ARG A 532 -31.61 59.83 40.49
CA ARG A 532 -30.99 61.02 39.90
C ARG A 532 -31.43 61.12 38.42
N PRO A 533 -31.76 62.32 37.89
CA PRO A 533 -32.37 62.45 36.57
C PRO A 533 -31.45 62.08 35.40
N PRO A 534 -32.01 61.70 34.24
CA PRO A 534 -31.26 61.18 33.11
C PRO A 534 -30.49 62.26 32.35
N THR A 535 -29.32 61.91 31.84
CA THR A 535 -28.61 62.66 30.80
C THR A 535 -28.75 61.89 29.48
N THR A 536 -29.21 62.56 28.43
CA THR A 536 -29.44 61.94 27.11
C THR A 536 -28.14 61.87 26.33
N THR A 537 -27.72 60.66 25.95
CA THR A 537 -26.66 60.44 24.94
C THR A 537 -27.21 59.55 23.84
N THR A 538 -27.22 60.06 22.61
CA THR A 538 -27.72 59.33 21.43
C THR A 538 -26.54 58.71 20.69
N THR A 539 -26.46 57.38 20.65
CA THR A 539 -25.50 56.66 19.80
C THR A 539 -26.25 56.06 18.62
N THR A 540 -25.89 56.44 17.41
CA THR A 540 -26.50 55.93 16.17
C THR A 540 -25.60 54.84 15.59
N THR A 541 -26.10 53.60 15.52
CA THR A 541 -25.43 52.51 14.79
C THR A 541 -26.14 52.31 13.46
N THR A 542 -25.43 52.50 12.35
CA THR A 542 -25.97 52.35 11.00
C THR A 542 -25.63 50.97 10.44
N THR A 543 -26.64 50.13 10.22
CA THR A 543 -26.48 48.84 9.52
C THR A 543 -26.84 49.02 8.06
N THR A 544 -25.89 48.77 7.15
CA THR A 544 -26.11 48.91 5.70
C THR A 544 -26.49 47.56 5.10
N THR A 545 -27.76 47.39 4.74
CA THR A 545 -28.25 46.21 4.02
C THR A 545 -28.26 46.49 2.51
N THR A 546 -27.42 45.79 1.75
CA THR A 546 -27.39 45.92 0.28
C THR A 546 -28.34 44.91 -0.35
N THR A 547 -29.48 45.38 -0.86
CA THR A 547 -30.44 44.55 -1.60
C THR A 547 -30.18 44.65 -3.10
N VAL A 548 -29.81 43.54 -3.74
CA VAL A 548 -29.62 43.46 -5.21
C VAL A 548 -30.97 43.16 -5.88
N PRO A 549 -31.40 43.93 -6.91
CA PRO A 549 -32.66 43.70 -7.61
C PRO A 549 -32.56 42.55 -8.64
N PRO A 550 -33.66 41.83 -8.91
CA PRO A 550 -33.65 40.69 -9.84
C PRO A 550 -33.59 41.16 -11.29
N THR A 551 -32.62 40.63 -12.05
CA THR A 551 -32.47 40.95 -13.48
C THR A 551 -33.36 40.04 -14.33
N THR A 552 -34.27 40.60 -15.11
CA THR A 552 -35.17 39.84 -15.99
C THR A 552 -34.52 39.60 -17.35
N THR A 553 -34.21 38.35 -17.69
CA THR A 553 -33.66 37.98 -19.01
C THR A 553 -34.77 37.65 -20.01
N ARG A 554 -34.81 38.42 -21.11
CA ARG A 554 -35.70 38.20 -22.26
C ARG A 554 -34.97 37.35 -23.31
N PRO A 555 -35.57 36.28 -23.86
CA PRO A 555 -34.91 35.49 -24.90
C PRO A 555 -34.83 36.30 -26.21
N THR A 556 -33.64 36.33 -26.81
CA THR A 556 -33.43 36.92 -28.14
C THR A 556 -32.96 35.84 -29.09
N THR A 557 -33.83 35.43 -30.00
CA THR A 557 -33.54 34.47 -31.06
C THR A 557 -32.53 35.08 -32.03
N THR A 558 -31.36 34.45 -32.20
CA THR A 558 -30.37 34.85 -33.22
C THR A 558 -30.05 33.67 -34.10
N THR A 559 -30.25 33.84 -35.41
CA THR A 559 -30.08 32.81 -36.44
C THR A 559 -28.61 32.69 -36.83
N THR A 560 -28.01 31.52 -36.71
CA THR A 560 -26.62 31.28 -37.13
C THR A 560 -26.53 31.12 -38.66
N SER A 561 -25.91 32.07 -39.35
CA SER A 561 -25.50 31.92 -40.75
C SER A 561 -24.00 31.64 -40.84
N THR A 562 -23.62 30.43 -41.26
CA THR A 562 -22.23 30.05 -41.48
C THR A 562 -21.64 30.80 -42.67
N THR A 563 -20.46 31.38 -42.54
CA THR A 563 -19.65 31.84 -43.68
C THR A 563 -18.17 31.60 -43.39
N VAL A 564 -17.53 30.81 -44.24
CA VAL A 564 -16.10 30.48 -44.18
C VAL A 564 -15.35 31.42 -45.13
N ALA A 565 -14.27 32.03 -44.67
CA ALA A 565 -13.23 32.62 -45.50
C ALA A 565 -11.85 32.48 -44.82
N PRO A 566 -10.77 32.16 -45.55
CA PRO A 566 -9.47 31.85 -44.97
C PRO A 566 -8.54 33.07 -44.93
N THR A 567 -7.58 33.11 -43.99
CA THR A 567 -6.40 33.97 -44.14
C THR A 567 -5.11 33.35 -43.59
N THR A 568 -4.05 33.58 -44.35
CA THR A 568 -2.67 33.08 -44.27
C THR A 568 -1.84 33.55 -43.07
N THR A 569 -0.94 32.65 -42.64
CA THR A 569 0.50 32.86 -42.34
C THR A 569 0.99 34.26 -41.93
N SER A 570 1.69 34.32 -40.79
CA SER A 570 2.86 35.21 -40.63
C SER A 570 3.88 34.60 -39.66
N THR A 571 5.08 34.30 -40.18
CA THR A 571 6.25 33.85 -39.43
C THR A 571 6.90 35.05 -38.75
N THR A 572 7.35 34.92 -37.49
CA THR A 572 8.28 35.91 -36.90
C THR A 572 9.50 35.19 -36.33
N THR A 573 10.64 35.46 -36.94
CA THR A 573 11.96 34.99 -36.51
C THR A 573 12.61 36.05 -35.64
N THR A 574 13.13 35.67 -34.47
CA THR A 574 14.02 36.54 -33.66
C THR A 574 15.33 35.79 -33.43
N VAL A 575 16.45 36.45 -33.70
CA VAL A 575 17.82 35.89 -33.66
C VAL A 575 18.75 36.89 -32.98
N ALA A 576 19.83 36.36 -32.36
CA ALA A 576 21.02 37.05 -31.83
C ALA A 576 20.87 37.73 -30.45
N PRO A 577 21.97 37.85 -29.65
CA PRO A 577 23.37 37.69 -30.07
C PRO A 577 24.22 36.63 -29.38
N THR A 578 25.32 36.33 -30.06
CA THR A 578 26.46 35.48 -29.70
C THR A 578 27.35 36.10 -28.62
N THR A 579 27.96 35.27 -27.76
CA THR A 579 29.22 35.62 -27.07
C THR A 579 30.25 34.52 -27.25
N THR A 580 31.47 34.91 -27.61
CA THR A 580 32.61 34.02 -27.89
C THR A 580 33.76 34.34 -26.93
N SER A 581 34.34 33.33 -26.29
CA SER A 581 35.68 33.24 -25.65
C SER A 581 35.63 32.10 -24.61
N SER A 582 36.67 31.32 -24.34
CA SER A 582 37.98 31.12 -24.99
C SER A 582 38.59 29.81 -24.50
N SER A 583 39.53 29.25 -25.26
CA SER A 583 40.21 27.97 -25.00
C SER A 583 41.04 27.92 -23.71
N THR A 584 41.02 26.76 -23.03
CA THR A 584 42.19 26.23 -22.30
C THR A 584 42.33 24.74 -22.61
N SER A 585 43.48 24.35 -23.13
CA SER A 585 43.87 22.96 -23.39
C SER A 585 44.63 22.38 -22.19
N THR A 586 44.28 21.16 -21.76
CA THR A 586 45.09 20.41 -20.80
C THR A 586 45.37 19.00 -21.34
N THR A 587 46.63 18.76 -21.70
CA THR A 587 47.15 17.46 -22.16
C THR A 587 47.86 16.77 -21.01
N THR A 588 47.48 15.55 -20.60
CA THR A 588 48.40 14.64 -19.89
C THR A 588 48.01 13.15 -19.99
N THR A 589 48.81 12.41 -20.77
CA THR A 589 49.27 11.01 -20.60
C THR A 589 48.37 9.90 -20.02
N SER A 590 48.22 8.82 -20.80
CA SER A 590 48.09 7.45 -20.30
C SER A 590 49.40 6.93 -19.68
N PRO A 591 49.36 6.04 -18.68
CA PRO A 591 50.44 5.11 -18.36
C PRO A 591 50.28 3.78 -19.13
N ALA A 592 51.39 3.24 -19.63
CA ALA A 592 51.44 1.93 -20.29
C ALA A 592 51.85 0.80 -19.33
N THR A 593 51.41 -0.41 -19.65
CA THR A 593 51.74 -1.66 -18.94
C THR A 593 53.24 -1.98 -18.96
N PRO A 594 53.85 -2.41 -17.85
CA PRO A 594 55.15 -3.06 -17.86
C PRO A 594 55.01 -4.58 -18.06
N GLY A 595 55.54 -5.09 -19.16
CA GLY A 595 55.92 -6.51 -19.27
C GLY A 595 57.34 -6.69 -18.76
N ILE A 596 57.61 -7.78 -18.05
CA ILE A 596 58.96 -8.24 -17.68
C ILE A 596 59.06 -9.73 -18.02
N ASP A 597 60.07 -10.07 -18.83
CA ASP A 597 60.52 -11.45 -19.02
C ASP A 597 61.21 -11.99 -17.76
N GLY A 598 60.91 -13.24 -17.39
CA GLY A 598 61.49 -13.96 -16.25
C GLY A 598 60.93 -15.36 -16.12
#